data_AF-A0A6A5VZQ2-F1
#
_entry.id   AF-A0A6A5VZQ2-F1
#
_cell.length_a   1.000
_cell.length_b   1.000
_cell.length_c   1.000
_cell.angle_alpha   90.00
_cell.angle_beta   90.00
_cell.angle_gamma   90.00
#
_symmetry.space_group_name_H-M   'P 1'
#
loop_
_entity.id
_entity.type
_entity.pdbx_description
1 polymer ?
#
loop_
_entity_poly.entity_id
_entity_poly.type
_entity_poly.pdbx_seq_one_letter_code
_entity_poly.pdbx_strand_id
1 'polypeptide(L)' 'LPTGTHQFVLANASPTLENWFATRLPRTNPQTRVLFHGTSQDRLPNILAQGLK' A
#
# COMPACT_ATOMS: atom_id res chain seq x y z
N LEU A 1 13.39 -23.00 -4.75
CA LEU A 1 12.06 -23.45 -4.26
C LEU A 1 11.51 -24.46 -5.23
N PRO A 2 10.66 -25.41 -4.80
CA PRO A 2 10.01 -26.36 -5.69
C PRO A 2 9.27 -25.66 -6.84
N THR A 3 9.23 -26.28 -8.02
CA THR A 3 8.43 -25.81 -9.15
C THR A 3 6.98 -25.57 -8.72
N GLY A 4 6.43 -24.38 -9.04
CA GLY A 4 5.10 -23.95 -8.59
C GLY A 4 5.09 -23.15 -7.28
N THR A 5 6.24 -22.88 -6.66
CA THR A 5 6.29 -22.00 -5.49
C THR A 5 6.29 -20.54 -5.92
N HIS A 6 5.26 -19.80 -5.49
CA HIS A 6 5.15 -18.35 -5.68
C HIS A 6 5.54 -17.62 -4.39
N GLN A 7 6.35 -16.57 -4.51
CA GLN A 7 6.69 -15.71 -3.39
C GLN A 7 5.87 -14.42 -3.46
N PHE A 8 5.35 -14.01 -2.32
CA PHE A 8 4.62 -12.78 -2.17
C PHE A 8 5.27 -11.95 -1.07
N VAL A 9 5.31 -10.64 -1.27
CA VAL A 9 5.72 -9.68 -0.24
C VAL A 9 4.50 -8.86 0.12
N LEU A 10 4.14 -8.92 1.40
CA LEU A 10 3.14 -8.06 2.00
C LEU A 10 3.89 -7.00 2.80
N ALA A 11 3.65 -5.73 2.50
CA ALA A 11 4.31 -4.63 3.17
C ALA A 11 3.32 -3.51 3.45
N ASN A 12 3.42 -2.96 4.65
CA ASN A 12 2.68 -1.79 5.07
C ASN A 12 3.38 -0.51 4.60
N ALA A 13 2.61 0.58 4.51
CA ALA A 13 3.19 1.89 4.27
C ALA A 13 3.89 2.39 5.54
N SER A 14 4.64 3.50 5.44
CA SER A 14 5.25 4.10 6.62
C SER A 14 4.17 4.46 7.67
N PRO A 15 4.44 4.28 8.98
CA PRO A 15 3.45 4.56 10.03
C PRO A 15 2.89 5.99 9.98
N THR A 16 3.69 6.95 9.52
CA THR A 16 3.26 8.33 9.32
C THR A 16 2.16 8.44 8.26
N LEU A 17 2.28 7.73 7.14
CA LEU A 17 1.26 7.71 6.09
C LEU A 17 -0.03 7.03 6.58
N GLU A 18 0.11 5.94 7.32
CA GLU A 18 -1.05 5.23 7.88
C GLU A 18 -1.81 6.09 8.89
N ASN A 19 -1.10 6.73 9.82
CA ASN A 19 -1.73 7.62 10.80
C ASN A 19 -2.39 8.83 10.12
N TRP A 20 -1.73 9.42 9.13
CA TRP A 20 -2.27 10.52 8.36
C TRP A 20 -3.54 10.13 7.60
N PHE A 21 -3.55 8.94 6.98
CA PHE A 21 -4.73 8.39 6.31
C PHE A 21 -5.88 8.16 7.31
N ALA A 22 -5.60 7.54 8.45
CA ALA A 22 -6.57 7.27 9.50
C ALA A 22 -7.21 8.56 10.05
N THR A 23 -6.44 9.65 10.17
CA THR A 23 -6.96 10.95 10.64
C THR A 23 -7.90 11.63 9.64
N ARG A 24 -7.83 11.25 8.36
CA ARG A 24 -8.59 11.88 7.27
C ARG A 24 -9.81 11.07 6.85
N LEU A 25 -9.89 9.81 7.24
CA LEU A 25 -11.07 9.01 6.97
C LEU A 25 -12.20 9.37 7.95
N PRO A 26 -13.38 9.77 7.46
CA PRO A 26 -14.57 9.78 8.28
C PRO A 26 -14.83 8.37 8.80
N ARG A 27 -15.30 8.25 10.06
CA ARG A 27 -15.65 6.95 10.70
C ARG A 27 -16.52 6.07 9.79
N THR A 28 -17.36 6.68 8.97
CA THR A 28 -18.09 6.05 7.88
C THR A 28 -18.08 6.99 6.68
N ASN A 29 -17.34 6.64 5.63
CA ASN A 29 -17.43 7.32 4.34
C ASN A 29 -17.78 6.29 3.25
N PRO A 30 -19.00 6.30 2.71
CA PRO A 30 -19.40 5.36 1.66
C PRO A 30 -18.65 5.58 0.33
N GLN A 31 -17.90 6.67 0.20
CA GLN A 31 -17.12 6.98 -1.01
C GLN A 31 -15.67 6.52 -0.95
N THR A 32 -15.17 6.01 0.19
CA THR A 32 -13.83 5.43 0.23
C THR A 32 -13.82 4.14 -0.59
N ARG A 33 -12.87 4.05 -1.54
CA ARG A 33 -12.73 2.89 -2.42
C ARG A 33 -11.31 2.34 -2.34
N VAL A 34 -11.20 1.02 -2.37
CA VAL A 34 -9.92 0.33 -2.59
C VAL A 34 -9.69 0.24 -4.09
N LEU A 35 -8.51 0.67 -4.55
CA LEU A 35 -8.09 0.66 -5.95
C LEU A 35 -6.76 -0.08 -6.09
N PHE A 36 -6.54 -0.69 -7.24
CA PHE A 36 -5.26 -1.33 -7.58
C PHE A 36 -4.39 -0.38 -8.41
N HIS A 37 -3.10 -0.34 -8.11
CA HIS A 37 -2.10 0.42 -8.87
C HIS A 37 -0.94 -0.50 -9.25
N GLY A 38 -0.75 -0.72 -10.56
CA GLY A 38 0.41 -1.46 -11.08
C GLY A 38 1.65 -0.58 -11.06
N THR A 39 2.74 -1.11 -10.50
CA THR A 39 4.04 -0.42 -10.43
C THR A 39 5.18 -1.42 -10.65
N SER A 40 6.36 -0.91 -11.01
CA SER A 40 7.58 -1.69 -11.01
C SER A 40 8.10 -1.94 -9.58
N GLN A 41 8.82 -3.05 -9.38
CA GLN A 41 9.28 -3.49 -8.06
C GLN A 41 10.28 -2.52 -7.40
N ASP A 42 11.11 -1.85 -8.20
CA ASP A 42 12.07 -0.83 -7.78
C ASP A 42 11.41 0.43 -7.20
N ARG A 43 10.16 0.72 -7.58
CA ARG A 43 9.38 1.84 -7.02
C ARG A 43 8.73 1.50 -5.68
N LEU A 44 8.57 0.22 -5.32
CA LEU A 44 7.90 -0.19 -4.09
C LEU A 44 8.49 0.45 -2.83
N PRO A 45 9.83 0.46 -2.60
CA PRO A 45 10.39 1.08 -1.40
C PRO A 45 10.02 2.55 -1.27
N ASN A 46 10.06 3.30 -2.38
CA ASN A 46 9.69 4.72 -2.38
C ASN A 46 8.20 4.93 -2.15
N ILE A 47 7.33 4.11 -2.76
CA ILE A 47 5.87 4.19 -2.58
C ILE A 47 5.49 3.88 -1.12
N LEU A 48 6.09 2.84 -0.53
CA LEU A 48 5.82 2.46 0.86
C LEU A 48 6.32 3.54 1.84
N ALA A 49 7.46 4.18 1.55
CA ALA A 49 8.02 5.21 2.42
C ALA A 49 7.30 6.57 2.30
N GLN A 50 6.97 6.99 1.07
CA GLN A 50 6.58 8.38 0.75
C GLN A 50 5.20 8.52 0.09
N GLY A 51 4.52 7.41 -0.20
CA GLY A 51 3.27 7.39 -0.96
C GLY A 51 3.50 7.35 -2.48
N LEU A 52 2.39 7.15 -3.20
CA LEU A 52 2.39 7.13 -4.66
C LEU A 52 2.61 8.54 -5.22
N LYS A 53 3.57 8.69 -6.15
CA LYS A 53 3.86 9.92 -6.91
C LYS A 53 3.72 9.66 -8.40
#